data_AF-A0A672HMZ8-F1
#
_entry.id   AF-A0A672HMZ8-F1
#
_cell.length_a   1.000
_cell.length_b   1.000
_cell.length_c   1.000
_cell.angle_alpha   90.00
_cell.angle_beta   90.00
_cell.angle_gamma   90.00
#
_symmetry.space_group_name_H-M   'P 1'
#
loop_
_entity.id
_entity.type
_entity.pdbx_description
1 polymer ?
#
loop_
_entity_poly.entity_id
_entity_poly.type
_entity_poly.pdbx_seq_one_letter_code
_entity_poly.pdbx_strand_id
1 'polypeptide(L)'
;LESPHCKLETLSLSGCLVSEEGCASLVSAVRSKSSHLRELDLSYNHPGDSGIEKLSAPVDDPHCSLETLRYGHTTGAPHGD
;
A
#
# COMPACT_ATOMS: atom_id res chain seq x y z
N LEU A 1 -8.88 2.03 -19.23
CA LEU A 1 -7.50 1.78 -19.70
C LEU A 1 -7.01 0.50 -19.02
N GLU A 2 -7.56 -0.65 -19.39
CA GLU A 2 -7.05 -1.95 -18.94
C GLU A 2 -6.21 -2.50 -20.09
N SER A 3 -4.88 -2.39 -19.96
CA SER A 3 -3.98 -3.12 -20.85
C SER A 3 -3.85 -4.53 -20.29
N PRO A 4 -4.27 -5.58 -21.03
CA PRO A 4 -4.25 -6.97 -20.55
C PRO A 4 -2.84 -7.51 -20.25
N HIS A 5 -1.79 -6.72 -20.53
CA HIS A 5 -0.39 -7.04 -20.29
C HIS A 5 0.31 -6.12 -19.29
N CYS A 6 -0.38 -5.12 -18.74
CA CYS A 6 0.20 -4.27 -17.69
C CYS A 6 -0.08 -4.89 -16.32
N LYS A 7 0.86 -5.70 -15.84
CA LYS A 7 0.87 -6.20 -14.47
C LYS A 7 1.70 -5.24 -13.63
N LEU A 8 1.02 -4.42 -12.84
CA LEU A 8 1.70 -3.57 -11.87
C LEU A 8 2.01 -4.41 -10.65
N GLU A 9 3.28 -4.79 -10.49
CA GLU A 9 3.76 -5.60 -9.35
C GLU A 9 4.23 -4.73 -8.19
N THR A 10 4.78 -3.55 -8.46
CA THR A 10 5.26 -2.61 -7.45
C THR A 10 4.68 -1.23 -7.69
N LEU A 11 4.13 -0.61 -6.64
CA LEU A 11 3.59 0.74 -6.65
C LEU A 11 4.21 1.52 -5.49
N SER A 12 5.03 2.53 -5.81
CA SER A 12 5.51 3.49 -4.81
C SER A 12 4.77 4.80 -4.97
N LEU A 13 4.11 5.22 -3.89
CA LEU A 13 3.44 6.50 -3.73
C LEU A 13 4.12 7.29 -2.61
N SER A 14 5.42 7.05 -2.39
CA SER A 14 6.14 7.69 -1.29
C SER A 14 6.11 9.22 -1.42
N GLY A 15 5.71 9.93 -0.37
CA GLY A 15 5.62 11.40 -0.39
C GLY A 15 4.51 11.98 -1.28
N CYS A 16 3.54 11.17 -1.70
CA CYS A 16 2.39 11.63 -2.48
C CYS A 16 1.27 12.29 -1.65
N LEU A 17 1.50 12.54 -0.35
CA LEU A 17 0.52 13.09 0.58
C LEU A 17 -0.77 12.25 0.65
N VAL A 18 -0.63 10.93 0.56
CA VAL A 18 -1.76 10.00 0.70
C VAL A 18 -2.32 10.13 2.12
N SER A 19 -3.59 10.54 2.20
CA SER A 19 -4.40 10.57 3.42
C SER A 19 -5.19 9.28 3.59
N GLU A 20 -5.90 9.13 4.70
CA GLU A 20 -6.79 7.99 4.94
C GLU A 20 -7.79 7.75 3.79
N GLU A 21 -8.34 8.83 3.22
CA GLU A 21 -9.26 8.75 2.07
C GLU A 21 -8.57 8.18 0.83
N GLY A 22 -7.31 8.55 0.62
CA GLY A 22 -6.46 7.96 -0.42
C GLY A 22 -6.23 6.46 -0.18
N CYS A 23 -5.99 6.05 1.07
CA CYS A 23 -5.86 4.64 1.43
C CYS A 23 -7.12 3.83 1.12
N ALA A 24 -8.31 4.35 1.41
CA ALA A 24 -9.56 3.66 1.07
C ALA A 24 -9.67 3.36 -0.44
N SER A 25 -9.21 4.30 -1.28
CA SER A 25 -9.17 4.11 -2.74
C SER A 25 -8.12 3.06 -3.14
N LEU A 26 -6.95 3.09 -2.51
CA LEU A 26 -5.89 2.10 -2.73
C LEU A 26 -6.31 0.69 -2.31
N VAL A 27 -7.03 0.53 -1.20
CA VAL A 27 -7.57 -0.76 -0.74
C VAL A 27 -8.48 -1.37 -1.80
N SER A 28 -9.38 -0.57 -2.40
CA SER A 28 -10.25 -1.05 -3.47
C SER A 28 -9.45 -1.51 -4.70
N ALA A 29 -8.40 -0.76 -5.06
CA ALA A 29 -7.51 -1.11 -6.16
C ALA A 29 -6.70 -2.39 -5.88
N VAL A 30 -6.17 -2.54 -4.67
CA VAL A 30 -5.40 -3.71 -4.21
C VAL A 30 -6.28 -4.96 -4.08
N ARG A 31 -7.52 -4.83 -3.61
CA ARG A 31 -8.48 -5.95 -3.52
C ARG A 31 -9.08 -6.35 -4.87
N SER A 32 -8.90 -5.52 -5.90
CA SER A 32 -9.38 -5.87 -7.23
C SER A 32 -8.69 -7.13 -7.73
N LYS A 33 -9.45 -8.09 -8.29
CA LYS A 33 -8.94 -9.39 -8.77
C LYS A 33 -7.90 -9.30 -9.91
N SER A 34 -7.72 -8.11 -10.47
CA SER A 34 -6.73 -7.79 -11.50
C SER A 34 -5.44 -7.20 -10.91
N SER A 35 -5.39 -6.98 -9.60
CA SER A 35 -4.20 -6.51 -8.93
C SER A 35 -3.19 -7.66 -8.87
N HIS A 36 -2.09 -7.48 -9.57
CA HIS A 36 -0.89 -8.31 -9.41
C HIS A 36 0.14 -7.61 -8.52
N LEU A 37 -0.34 -6.66 -7.71
CA LEU A 37 0.49 -5.79 -6.91
C LEU A 37 1.03 -6.58 -5.73
N ARG A 38 2.34 -6.77 -5.71
CA ARG A 38 3.11 -7.45 -4.66
C ARG A 38 3.66 -6.48 -3.63
N GLU A 39 4.03 -5.28 -4.06
CA GLU A 39 4.63 -4.28 -3.18
C GLU A 39 3.91 -2.93 -3.30
N LEU A 40 3.51 -2.39 -2.15
CA LEU A 40 2.94 -1.05 -2.01
C LEU A 40 3.78 -0.25 -1.04
N ASP A 41 4.36 0.85 -1.52
CA ASP A 41 5.14 1.77 -0.72
C ASP A 41 4.42 3.11 -0.52
N LEU A 42 4.02 3.35 0.73
CA LEU A 42 3.40 4.56 1.24
C LEU A 42 4.32 5.30 2.22
N SER A 43 5.63 5.06 2.18
CA SER A 43 6.59 5.78 3.02
C SER A 43 6.46 7.29 2.85
N TYR A 44 6.72 8.08 3.90
CA TYR A 44 6.56 9.55 3.87
C TYR A 44 5.13 10.02 3.50
N ASN A 45 4.10 9.22 3.76
CA ASN A 45 2.70 9.63 3.70
C ASN A 45 2.05 9.65 5.08
N HIS A 46 0.79 10.08 5.13
CA HIS A 46 -0.02 10.11 6.34
C HIS A 46 -1.28 9.26 6.16
N PRO A 47 -1.12 7.94 5.91
CA PRO A 47 -2.25 7.03 5.69
C PRO A 47 -3.20 6.95 6.90
N GLY A 48 -2.72 7.31 8.09
CA GLY A 48 -3.47 7.20 9.35
C GLY A 48 -3.63 5.75 9.79
N ASP A 49 -3.86 5.52 11.09
CA ASP A 49 -3.98 4.16 11.65
C ASP A 49 -5.10 3.35 10.98
N SER A 50 -6.23 4.01 10.74
CA SER A 50 -7.38 3.51 10.02
C SER A 50 -7.10 3.16 8.56
N GLY A 51 -6.28 3.96 7.85
CA GLY A 51 -5.86 3.67 6.48
C GLY A 51 -4.92 2.48 6.43
N ILE A 52 -4.01 2.36 7.39
CA ILE A 52 -3.11 1.21 7.54
C ILE A 52 -3.88 -0.06 7.85
N GLU A 53 -4.80 -0.05 8.80
CA GLU A 53 -5.63 -1.21 9.15
C GLU A 53 -6.40 -1.73 7.92
N LYS A 54 -6.96 -0.81 7.13
CA LYS A 54 -7.66 -1.16 5.88
C LYS A 54 -6.72 -1.70 4.80
N LEU A 55 -5.47 -1.24 4.74
CA LEU A 55 -4.45 -1.69 3.77
C LEU A 55 -3.75 -2.98 4.17
N SER A 56 -3.66 -3.28 5.47
CA SER A 56 -3.16 -4.56 5.97
C SER A 56 -4.18 -5.67 5.82
N ALA A 57 -5.49 -5.39 5.93
CA ALA A 57 -6.52 -6.41 5.80
C ALA A 57 -6.50 -7.19 4.45
N PRO A 58 -6.23 -6.57 3.29
CA PRO A 58 -6.02 -7.27 2.03
C PRO A 58 -4.80 -8.20 2.02
N VAL A 59 -3.73 -7.90 2.77
CA VAL A 59 -2.50 -8.72 2.79
C VAL A 59 -2.79 -10.13 3.31
N ASP A 60 -3.78 -10.28 4.20
CA ASP A 60 -4.25 -11.57 4.70
C ASP A 60 -5.25 -12.28 3.77
N ASP A 61 -5.71 -11.64 2.68
CA ASP A 61 -6.69 -12.21 1.76
C ASP A 61 -5.98 -13.08 0.69
N PRO A 62 -6.39 -14.36 0.51
CA PRO A 62 -5.74 -15.26 -0.46
C PRO A 62 -5.96 -14.86 -1.92
N HIS A 63 -6.88 -13.92 -2.20
CA HIS A 63 -7.07 -13.34 -3.53
C HIS A 63 -6.26 -12.06 -3.73
N CYS A 64 -5.59 -11.55 -2.69
CA CYS A 64 -4.68 -10.43 -2.82
C CYS A 64 -3.27 -10.95 -3.14
N SER A 65 -2.61 -10.28 -4.08
CA SER A 65 -1.20 -10.58 -4.40
C SER A 65 -0.22 -9.72 -3.59
N LEU A 66 -0.73 -8.87 -2.68
CA LEU A 66 0.09 -7.92 -1.93
C LEU A 66 0.88 -8.65 -0.84
N GLU A 67 2.20 -8.69 -1.01
CA GLU A 67 3.12 -9.36 -0.11
C GLU A 67 3.76 -8.36 0.87
N THR A 68 4.03 -7.14 0.42
CA THR A 68 4.73 -6.11 1.21
C THR A 68 3.99 -4.78 1.19
N LEU A 69 3.70 -4.25 2.37
CA LEU A 69 3.22 -2.90 2.59
C LEU A 69 4.25 -2.09 3.38
N ARG A 70 4.78 -1.01 2.81
CA ARG A 70 5.68 -0.06 3.49
C ARG A 70 4.91 1.21 3.82
N TYR A 71 4.94 1.65 5.06
CA TYR A 71 4.17 2.83 5.50
C TYR A 71 4.86 3.67 6.58
N GLY A 72 6.16 3.45 6.79
CA GLY A 72 6.95 4.20 7.76
C GLY A 72 7.65 5.41 7.14
N HIS A 73 7.89 6.44 7.95
CA HIS A 73 9.13 7.21 7.78
C HIS A 73 10.27 6.21 8.04
N THR A 74 11.19 6.04 7.11
CA THR A 74 12.48 5.40 7.42
C THR A 74 13.27 6.32 8.34
N THR A 75 12.86 6.44 9.61
CA THR A 75 13.80 6.80 10.66
C THR A 75 14.65 5.55 10.88
N GLY A 76 15.76 5.49 10.16
CA GLY A 76 16.84 4.61 10.55
C GLY A 76 17.17 4.82 12.03
N ALA A 77 17.20 3.71 12.77
CA ALA A 77 17.64 3.51 14.14
C ALA A 77 16.68 3.93 15.29
N PRO A 78 16.46 3.05 16.29
CA PRO A 78 16.07 3.51 17.62
C PRO A 78 17.26 4.30 18.19
N HIS A 79 17.12 5.62 18.33
CA HIS A 79 17.95 6.34 19.29
C HIS A 79 17.42 5.98 20.67
N GLY A 80 18.09 5.02 21.30
CA GLY A 80 18.06 4.92 22.74
C GLY A 80 18.86 6.07 23.31
N ASP A 81 18.23 6.84 24.18
CA ASP A 81 18.80 7.49 25.37
C ASP A 81 17.67 7.59 26.41
#